data_AF-F8MZL2-F1
#
_entry.id   AF-F8MZL2-F1
#
_cell.length_a   1.000
_cell.length_b   1.000
_cell.length_c   1.000
_cell.angle_alpha   90.00
_cell.angle_beta   90.00
_cell.angle_gamma   90.00
#
_symmetry.space_group_name_H-M   'P 1'
#
loop_
_entity.id
_entity.type
_entity.pdbx_description
1 polymer ?
#
loop_
_entity_poly.entity_id
_entity_poly.type
_entity_poly.pdbx_seq_one_letter_code
_entity_poly.pdbx_strand_id
1 'polypeptide(L)'
;MNLLSSDLRQRPAWTEVVFQLLHQPGGQWQETELRYNDITLMVPSGNSYRVLRLLLYSAVDVGKARTMQWIGGLYDFCRSDRSDASQAKIVYALETDEEGKEKGMEGFMKLQISLLSTQNPPLSSIPILPISHPADLPSLLSSLQQPPPSSTPAPAQAHIPIPPTTHAHHHPNIYHHPVAPYVNTSIPSRDTLLPLCTVPTATHRNRARSYILFHPLSPQSCAILSGPIFRNFPGLRDLLELVETPEGKEQIRNAMALASGGNEQVEVEVERFLAFWEHEFAV
;
A
#
# COMPACT_ATOMS: atom_id res chain seq x y z
N MET A 1 14.32 14.81 -12.67
CA MET A 1 14.55 13.51 -13.34
C MET A 1 13.53 12.54 -12.82
N ASN A 2 12.90 11.75 -13.70
CA ASN A 2 11.90 10.77 -13.32
C ASN A 2 12.57 9.42 -13.06
N LEU A 3 12.05 8.67 -12.09
CA LEU A 3 12.61 7.39 -11.68
C LEU A 3 11.57 6.29 -11.88
N LEU A 4 12.03 5.11 -12.26
CA LEU A 4 11.19 3.90 -12.31
C LEU A 4 11.91 2.73 -11.66
N SER A 5 11.13 1.87 -11.01
CA SER A 5 11.63 0.65 -10.38
C SER A 5 12.10 -0.35 -11.42
N SER A 6 13.30 -0.91 -11.23
CA SER A 6 13.84 -2.00 -12.05
C SER A 6 12.93 -3.24 -12.08
N ASP A 7 12.18 -3.48 -11.00
CA ASP A 7 11.28 -4.64 -10.88
C ASP A 7 10.13 -4.61 -11.88
N LEU A 8 9.77 -3.42 -12.39
CA LEU A 8 8.69 -3.29 -13.38
C LEU A 8 9.01 -4.01 -14.70
N ARG A 9 10.29 -4.21 -15.04
CA ARG A 9 10.67 -5.01 -16.23
C ARG A 9 10.30 -6.48 -16.12
N GLN A 10 10.24 -7.01 -14.90
CA GLN A 10 9.93 -8.41 -14.65
C GLN A 10 8.42 -8.68 -14.71
N ARG A 11 7.60 -7.65 -14.93
CA ARG A 11 6.15 -7.73 -14.87
C ARG A 11 5.57 -7.63 -16.28
N PRO A 12 5.06 -8.72 -16.84
CA PRO A 12 4.66 -8.77 -18.25
C PRO A 12 3.73 -7.63 -18.69
N ALA A 13 2.77 -7.24 -17.84
CA ALA A 13 1.86 -6.12 -18.12
C ALA A 13 2.59 -4.78 -18.32
N TRP A 14 3.74 -4.57 -17.67
CA TRP A 14 4.45 -3.29 -17.64
C TRP A 14 5.76 -3.29 -18.41
N THR A 15 6.30 -4.46 -18.76
CA THR A 15 7.62 -4.60 -19.37
C THR A 15 7.78 -3.71 -20.61
N GLU A 16 6.84 -3.77 -21.54
CA GLU A 16 6.90 -3.02 -22.80
C GLU A 16 6.90 -1.51 -22.55
N VAL A 17 6.01 -1.01 -21.68
CA VAL A 17 5.94 0.43 -21.41
C VAL A 17 7.17 0.93 -20.64
N VAL A 18 7.78 0.12 -19.79
CA VAL A 18 9.06 0.46 -19.16
C VAL A 18 10.15 0.66 -20.20
N PHE A 19 10.25 -0.24 -21.18
CA PHE A 19 11.19 -0.08 -22.29
C PHE A 19 10.92 1.21 -23.06
N GLN A 20 9.66 1.52 -23.37
CA GLN A 20 9.29 2.75 -24.07
C GLN A 20 9.70 4.00 -23.28
N LEU A 21 9.41 4.05 -21.97
CA LEU A 21 9.75 5.20 -21.12
C LEU A 21 11.27 5.45 -21.06
N LEU A 22 12.08 4.39 -20.93
CA LEU A 22 13.53 4.51 -20.86
C LEU A 22 14.18 4.94 -22.18
N HIS A 23 13.59 4.58 -23.31
CA HIS A 23 14.07 4.95 -24.64
C HIS A 23 13.46 6.25 -25.15
N GLN A 24 12.69 6.97 -24.33
CA GLN A 24 12.15 8.27 -24.74
C GLN A 24 13.28 9.26 -25.06
N PRO A 25 13.17 10.00 -26.18
CA PRO A 25 14.13 11.04 -26.51
C PRO A 25 14.28 12.04 -25.36
N GLY A 26 15.51 12.34 -24.98
CA GLY A 26 15.82 13.31 -23.91
C GLY A 26 16.10 12.70 -22.53
N GLY A 27 16.10 11.36 -22.38
CA GLY A 27 16.66 10.68 -21.21
C GLY A 27 16.02 11.09 -19.88
N GLN A 28 14.72 11.38 -19.89
CA GLN A 28 14.01 11.89 -18.71
C GLN A 28 13.83 10.83 -17.62
N TRP A 29 13.97 9.56 -17.98
CA TRP A 29 13.71 8.39 -17.17
C TRP A 29 15.00 7.67 -16.83
N GLN A 30 15.15 7.35 -15.55
CA GLN A 30 16.23 6.51 -15.07
C GLN A 30 15.67 5.36 -14.24
N GLU A 31 16.25 4.17 -14.42
CA GLU A 31 16.02 3.04 -13.54
C GLU A 31 16.77 3.18 -12.22
N THR A 32 16.10 2.77 -11.15
CA THR A 32 16.72 2.68 -9.84
C THR A 32 16.10 1.53 -9.05
N GLU A 33 16.79 1.08 -8.02
CA GLU A 33 16.27 0.12 -7.05
C GLU A 33 15.27 0.82 -6.12
N LEU A 34 14.08 1.14 -6.66
CA LEU A 34 12.97 1.51 -5.80
C LEU A 34 12.45 0.24 -5.12
N ARG A 35 12.03 0.36 -3.86
CA ARG A 35 11.61 -0.79 -3.04
C ARG A 35 10.33 -1.46 -3.55
N TYR A 36 9.59 -0.82 -4.46
CA TYR A 36 8.24 -1.20 -4.84
C TYR A 36 8.05 -1.17 -6.36
N ASN A 37 6.88 -1.58 -6.83
CA ASN A 37 6.45 -1.47 -8.23
C ASN A 37 6.03 -0.05 -8.58
N ASP A 38 6.93 0.92 -8.38
CA ASP A 38 6.58 2.33 -8.48
C ASP A 38 7.38 3.12 -9.53
N ILE A 39 6.77 4.24 -9.85
CA ILE A 39 7.34 5.35 -10.61
C ILE A 39 7.36 6.57 -9.70
N THR A 40 8.45 7.33 -9.77
CA THR A 40 8.56 8.65 -9.16
C THR A 40 8.62 9.71 -10.26
N LEU A 41 7.60 10.55 -10.32
CA LEU A 41 7.49 11.68 -11.23
C LEU A 41 7.86 12.99 -10.53
N MET A 42 8.69 13.79 -11.20
CA MET A 42 8.86 15.19 -10.84
C MET A 42 7.82 16.02 -11.58
N VAL A 43 6.88 16.60 -10.83
CA VAL A 43 5.80 17.43 -11.39
C VAL A 43 6.10 18.90 -11.10
N PRO A 44 6.19 19.76 -12.12
CA PRO A 44 6.34 21.21 -11.92
C PRO A 44 5.21 21.79 -11.07
N SER A 45 5.55 22.65 -10.11
CA SER A 45 4.61 23.31 -9.20
C SER A 45 5.06 24.74 -8.93
N GLY A 46 4.70 25.67 -9.82
CA GLY A 46 5.19 27.04 -9.77
C GLY A 46 6.70 27.11 -10.01
N ASN A 47 7.46 27.66 -9.06
CA ASN A 47 8.91 27.76 -9.12
C ASN A 47 9.63 26.55 -8.48
N SER A 48 8.90 25.53 -8.06
CA SER A 48 9.44 24.31 -7.47
C SER A 48 8.93 23.06 -8.20
N TYR A 49 9.35 21.90 -7.72
CA TYR A 49 8.83 20.60 -8.14
C TYR A 49 8.16 19.93 -6.95
N ARG A 50 7.07 19.20 -7.21
CA ARG A 50 6.53 18.21 -6.28
C ARG A 50 6.86 16.82 -6.77
N VAL A 51 7.06 15.91 -5.83
CA VAL A 51 7.29 14.49 -6.13
C VAL A 51 5.94 13.79 -6.14
N LEU A 52 5.67 13.03 -7.19
CA LEU A 52 4.48 12.21 -7.33
C LEU A 52 4.90 10.75 -7.45
N ARG A 53 4.46 9.91 -6.51
CA ARG A 53 4.75 8.48 -6.48
C ARG A 53 3.56 7.70 -6.99
N LEU A 54 3.79 6.80 -7.92
CA LEU A 54 2.77 6.02 -8.61
C LEU A 54 3.06 4.54 -8.40
N LEU A 55 2.16 3.78 -7.78
CA LEU A 55 2.24 2.31 -7.80
C LEU A 55 1.52 1.78 -9.04
N LEU A 56 2.15 0.89 -9.80
CA LEU A 56 1.56 0.30 -11.00
C LEU A 56 0.98 -1.08 -10.68
N TYR A 57 -0.32 -1.28 -10.92
CA TYR A 57 -1.03 -2.53 -10.64
C TYR A 57 -1.89 -3.01 -11.80
N SER A 58 -2.09 -4.32 -11.84
CA SER A 58 -2.87 -5.05 -12.83
C SER A 58 -3.62 -6.18 -12.12
N ALA A 59 -4.46 -6.92 -12.86
CA ALA A 59 -5.22 -8.04 -12.31
C ALA A 59 -4.34 -9.04 -11.53
N VAL A 60 -3.12 -9.33 -12.03
CA VAL A 60 -2.22 -10.34 -11.43
C VAL A 60 -1.65 -9.96 -10.07
N ASP A 61 -1.84 -8.72 -9.62
CA ASP A 61 -1.34 -8.26 -8.32
C ASP A 61 -2.40 -8.32 -7.23
N VAL A 62 -3.67 -8.39 -7.61
CA VAL A 62 -4.78 -8.30 -6.67
C VAL A 62 -4.87 -9.57 -5.84
N GLY A 63 -5.16 -9.43 -4.54
CA GLY A 63 -5.25 -10.53 -3.58
C GLY A 63 -3.92 -10.92 -2.94
N LYS A 64 -2.78 -10.50 -3.50
CA LYS A 64 -1.46 -10.81 -2.91
C LYS A 64 -1.22 -9.97 -1.65
N ALA A 65 -0.76 -10.60 -0.57
CA ALA A 65 -0.39 -9.91 0.67
C ALA A 65 0.59 -8.74 0.44
N ARG A 66 1.51 -8.93 -0.49
CA ARG A 66 2.53 -7.95 -0.89
C ARG A 66 1.93 -6.65 -1.45
N THR A 67 0.78 -6.74 -2.12
CA THR A 67 0.09 -5.58 -2.71
C THR A 67 -0.35 -4.60 -1.62
N MET A 68 -0.96 -5.11 -0.55
CA MET A 68 -1.39 -4.27 0.57
C MET A 68 -0.19 -3.70 1.35
N GLN A 69 0.89 -4.47 1.50
CA GLN A 69 2.12 -3.98 2.11
C GLN A 69 2.73 -2.81 1.32
N TRP A 70 2.78 -2.91 -0.01
CA TRP A 70 3.29 -1.85 -0.87
C TRP A 70 2.41 -0.59 -0.83
N ILE A 71 1.08 -0.75 -0.80
CA ILE A 71 0.16 0.39 -0.66
C ILE A 71 0.30 1.04 0.72
N GLY A 72 0.52 0.25 1.77
CA GLY A 72 0.90 0.77 3.10
C GLY A 72 2.19 1.58 3.06
N GLY A 73 3.22 1.08 2.38
CA GLY A 73 4.47 1.81 2.17
C GLY A 73 4.29 3.12 1.39
N LEU A 74 3.37 3.16 0.42
CA LEU A 74 3.00 4.38 -0.30
C LEU A 74 2.25 5.37 0.60
N TYR A 75 1.38 4.89 1.50
CA TYR A 75 0.70 5.72 2.50
C TYR A 75 1.70 6.35 3.49
N ASP A 76 2.66 5.55 3.97
CA ASP A 76 3.70 6.03 4.88
C ASP A 76 4.60 7.08 4.23
N PHE A 77 4.87 6.94 2.93
CA PHE A 77 5.56 7.96 2.14
C PHE A 77 4.80 9.30 2.18
N CYS A 78 3.50 9.31 1.92
CA CYS A 78 2.69 10.54 2.03
C CYS A 78 2.74 11.14 3.43
N ARG A 79 2.65 10.30 4.46
CA ARG A 79 2.58 10.77 5.84
C ARG A 79 3.90 11.34 6.35
N SER A 80 5.01 10.71 6.00
CA SER A 80 6.34 11.05 6.52
C SER A 80 6.91 12.34 5.95
N ASP A 81 6.64 12.64 4.68
CA ASP A 81 7.29 13.75 3.97
C ASP A 81 6.53 15.09 4.09
N ARG A 82 5.52 15.16 4.98
CA ARG A 82 4.49 16.24 5.00
C ARG A 82 3.83 16.48 3.65
N SER A 83 3.93 15.50 2.78
CA SER A 83 3.39 15.50 1.44
C SER A 83 1.88 15.30 1.51
N ASP A 84 1.16 16.12 0.76
CA ASP A 84 -0.28 15.93 0.59
C ASP A 84 -0.55 14.53 0.01
N ALA A 85 -1.62 13.87 0.43
CA ALA A 85 -2.04 12.56 -0.08
C ALA A 85 -2.21 12.57 -1.62
N SER A 86 -2.37 13.76 -2.21
CA SER A 86 -2.34 13.97 -3.67
C SER A 86 -1.03 13.57 -4.36
N GLN A 87 0.06 13.38 -3.61
CA GLN A 87 1.39 12.97 -4.09
C GLN A 87 1.58 11.45 -4.21
N ALA A 88 0.59 10.65 -3.83
CA ALA A 88 0.55 9.22 -4.12
C ALA A 88 -0.65 8.88 -4.98
N LYS A 89 -0.46 8.01 -5.97
CA LYS A 89 -1.58 7.41 -6.70
C LYS A 89 -1.28 5.95 -7.00
N ILE A 90 -2.33 5.18 -7.18
CA ILE A 90 -2.25 3.85 -7.76
C ILE A 90 -2.68 4.00 -9.22
N VAL A 91 -1.89 3.50 -10.16
CA VAL A 91 -2.31 3.35 -11.56
C VAL A 91 -2.69 1.89 -11.76
N TYR A 92 -3.92 1.65 -12.23
CA TYR A 92 -4.45 0.31 -12.40
C TYR A 92 -4.78 0.01 -13.87
N ALA A 93 -4.16 -0.99 -14.46
CA ALA A 93 -4.44 -1.43 -15.82
C ALA A 93 -5.67 -2.36 -15.86
N LEU A 94 -6.70 -1.94 -16.60
CA LEU A 94 -7.99 -2.64 -16.77
C LEU A 94 -7.96 -3.69 -17.90
N GLU A 95 -6.79 -4.23 -18.24
CA GLU A 95 -6.64 -5.16 -19.37
C GLU A 95 -7.64 -6.32 -19.30
N THR A 96 -8.22 -6.62 -20.47
CA THR A 96 -8.91 -7.88 -20.72
C THR A 96 -7.89 -8.95 -21.05
N ASP A 97 -8.14 -10.19 -20.65
CA ASP A 97 -7.29 -11.30 -21.11
C ASP A 97 -7.49 -11.58 -22.61
N GLU A 98 -6.67 -12.46 -23.18
CA GLU A 98 -6.74 -12.85 -24.60
C GLU A 98 -8.11 -13.44 -25.00
N GLU A 99 -8.89 -13.88 -24.02
CA GLU A 99 -10.23 -14.44 -24.18
C GLU A 99 -11.33 -13.36 -24.07
N GLY A 100 -10.93 -12.09 -23.91
CA GLY A 100 -11.83 -10.95 -23.76
C GLY A 100 -12.53 -10.89 -22.41
N LYS A 101 -12.08 -11.63 -21.39
CA LYS A 101 -12.66 -11.59 -20.05
C LYS A 101 -12.18 -10.37 -19.29
N GLU A 102 -13.10 -9.72 -18.58
CA GLU A 102 -12.87 -8.50 -17.80
C GLU A 102 -12.16 -8.75 -16.46
N LYS A 103 -11.12 -9.59 -16.44
CA LYS A 103 -10.32 -9.87 -15.22
C LYS A 103 -9.71 -8.59 -14.63
N GLY A 104 -9.35 -7.62 -15.48
CA GLY A 104 -8.92 -6.29 -15.04
C GLY A 104 -9.98 -5.56 -14.22
N MET A 105 -11.24 -5.55 -14.67
CA MET A 105 -12.32 -4.89 -13.93
C MET A 105 -12.63 -5.61 -12.62
N GLU A 106 -12.67 -6.94 -12.62
CA GLU A 106 -12.88 -7.72 -11.39
C GLU A 106 -11.77 -7.45 -10.37
N GLY A 107 -10.52 -7.47 -10.80
CA GLY A 107 -9.37 -7.15 -9.96
C GLY A 107 -9.41 -5.71 -9.44
N PHE A 108 -9.79 -4.74 -10.29
CA PHE A 108 -9.95 -3.34 -9.89
C PHE A 108 -10.99 -3.20 -8.78
N MET A 109 -12.16 -3.82 -8.93
CA MET A 109 -13.22 -3.80 -7.92
C MET A 109 -12.78 -4.46 -6.62
N LYS A 110 -12.09 -5.61 -6.70
CA LYS A 110 -11.50 -6.28 -5.54
C LYS A 110 -10.51 -5.36 -4.81
N LEU A 111 -9.61 -4.70 -5.52
CA LEU A 111 -8.66 -3.75 -4.94
C LEU A 111 -9.39 -2.58 -4.26
N GLN A 112 -10.40 -1.99 -4.92
CA GLN A 112 -11.19 -0.90 -4.32
C GLN A 112 -11.84 -1.33 -3.01
N ILE A 113 -12.46 -2.52 -2.97
CA ILE A 113 -13.06 -3.07 -1.76
C ILE A 113 -11.99 -3.27 -0.67
N SER A 114 -10.84 -3.88 -1.00
CA SER A 114 -9.75 -4.08 -0.04
C SER A 114 -9.25 -2.77 0.57
N LEU A 115 -9.13 -1.70 -0.23
CA LEU A 115 -8.72 -0.38 0.26
C LEU A 115 -9.77 0.26 1.17
N LEU A 116 -11.06 0.12 0.82
CA LEU A 116 -12.17 0.61 1.66
C LEU A 116 -12.31 -0.17 2.97
N SER A 117 -12.01 -1.47 2.96
CA SER A 117 -12.06 -2.33 4.14
C SER A 117 -10.86 -2.13 5.07
N THR A 118 -9.74 -1.58 4.58
CA THR A 118 -8.56 -1.34 5.41
C THR A 118 -8.75 -0.07 6.25
N GLN A 119 -8.98 -0.24 7.54
CA GLN A 119 -9.29 0.88 8.45
C GLN A 119 -8.06 1.52 9.07
N ASN A 120 -6.95 0.78 9.22
CA ASN A 120 -5.73 1.25 9.87
C ASN A 120 -4.47 0.73 9.16
N PRO A 121 -3.75 1.59 8.41
CA PRO A 121 -4.11 2.96 8.05
C PRO A 121 -5.31 3.03 7.07
N PRO A 122 -6.05 4.15 6.98
CA PRO A 122 -7.14 4.31 6.02
C PRO A 122 -6.59 4.52 4.61
N LEU A 123 -6.36 3.41 3.90
CA LEU A 123 -5.77 3.41 2.55
C LEU A 123 -6.73 3.91 1.46
N SER A 124 -8.02 4.05 1.77
CA SER A 124 -9.05 4.60 0.87
C SER A 124 -8.80 6.04 0.42
N SER A 125 -7.88 6.75 1.09
CA SER A 125 -7.47 8.10 0.71
C SER A 125 -6.53 8.16 -0.51
N ILE A 126 -5.93 7.04 -0.91
CA ILE A 126 -5.03 6.99 -2.07
C ILE A 126 -5.87 6.83 -3.35
N PRO A 127 -5.82 7.80 -4.28
CA PRO A 127 -6.60 7.71 -5.51
C PRO A 127 -6.09 6.58 -6.41
N ILE A 128 -7.02 5.83 -7.00
CA ILE A 128 -6.74 4.87 -8.06
C ILE A 128 -7.09 5.52 -9.41
N LEU A 129 -6.13 5.52 -10.33
CA LEU A 129 -6.25 5.97 -11.70
C LEU A 129 -6.37 4.75 -12.60
N PRO A 130 -7.59 4.38 -13.05
CA PRO A 130 -7.73 3.32 -14.02
C PRO A 130 -7.20 3.76 -15.38
N ILE A 131 -6.48 2.87 -16.07
CA ILE A 131 -6.11 3.00 -17.47
C ILE A 131 -6.60 1.77 -18.23
N SER A 132 -6.99 1.93 -19.48
CA SER A 132 -7.50 0.82 -20.30
C SER A 132 -6.39 -0.20 -20.60
N HIS A 133 -5.20 0.29 -20.93
CA HIS A 133 -4.04 -0.53 -21.24
C HIS A 133 -2.75 0.10 -20.67
N PRO A 134 -1.72 -0.69 -20.28
CA PRO A 134 -0.41 -0.19 -19.84
C PRO A 134 0.26 0.75 -20.84
N ALA A 135 -0.02 0.58 -22.13
CA ALA A 135 0.44 1.47 -23.20
C ALA A 135 -0.11 2.90 -23.08
N ASP A 136 -1.17 3.13 -22.31
CA ASP A 136 -1.73 4.46 -22.04
C ASP A 136 -0.96 5.21 -20.94
N LEU A 137 -0.08 4.51 -20.20
CA LEU A 137 0.68 5.09 -19.10
C LEU A 137 1.50 6.33 -19.52
N PRO A 138 2.24 6.37 -20.65
CA PRO A 138 3.00 7.56 -21.04
C PRO A 138 2.12 8.79 -21.23
N SER A 139 0.93 8.62 -21.81
CA SER A 139 -0.07 9.68 -21.97
C SER A 139 -0.58 10.18 -20.61
N LEU A 140 -0.87 9.25 -19.69
CA LEU A 140 -1.26 9.58 -18.32
C LEU A 140 -0.15 10.35 -17.60
N LEU A 141 1.09 9.87 -17.62
CA LEU A 141 2.25 10.50 -16.98
C LEU A 141 2.44 11.93 -17.52
N SER A 142 2.32 12.12 -18.83
CA SER A 142 2.41 13.44 -19.48
C SER A 142 1.33 14.38 -18.97
N SER A 143 0.07 13.92 -18.85
CA SER A 143 -1.04 14.72 -18.31
C SER A 143 -0.81 15.13 -16.84
N LEU A 144 -0.18 14.26 -16.04
CA LEU A 144 0.09 14.52 -14.63
C LEU A 144 1.22 15.54 -14.43
N GLN A 145 2.09 15.70 -15.43
CA GLN A 145 3.19 16.67 -15.43
C GLN A 145 2.79 18.04 -16.00
N GLN A 146 1.63 18.16 -16.65
CA GLN A 146 1.16 19.45 -17.16
C GLN A 146 0.80 20.38 -15.99
N PRO A 147 1.26 21.65 -16.02
CA PRO A 147 0.76 22.67 -15.10
C PRO A 147 -0.76 22.78 -15.27
N PRO A 148 -1.51 23.06 -14.19
CA PRO A 148 -2.92 23.37 -14.34
C PRO A 148 -3.07 24.51 -15.37
N PRO A 149 -4.03 24.42 -16.30
CA PRO A 149 -4.24 25.48 -17.28
C PRO A 149 -4.41 26.78 -16.50
N SER A 150 -3.58 27.76 -16.85
CA SER A 150 -3.63 29.09 -16.23
C SER A 150 -5.07 29.56 -16.33
N SER A 151 -5.74 29.78 -15.20
CA SER A 151 -7.11 30.29 -15.18
C SER A 151 -7.08 31.60 -15.95
N THR A 152 -7.50 31.59 -17.21
CA THR A 152 -7.63 32.81 -18.00
C THR A 152 -8.51 33.74 -17.17
N PRO A 153 -8.06 34.96 -16.83
CA PRO A 153 -8.84 35.84 -15.99
C PRO A 153 -10.20 36.00 -16.65
N ALA A 154 -11.25 35.59 -15.94
CA ALA A 154 -12.62 35.76 -16.40
C ALA A 154 -12.78 37.24 -16.81
N PRO A 155 -13.38 37.52 -17.98
CA PRO A 155 -13.60 38.91 -18.40
C PRO A 155 -14.33 39.62 -17.27
N ALA A 156 -13.76 40.76 -16.84
CA ALA A 156 -14.23 41.53 -15.70
C ALA A 156 -15.75 41.69 -15.78
N GLN A 157 -16.48 40.99 -14.92
CA GLN A 157 -17.91 41.23 -14.76
C GLN A 157 -18.06 42.67 -14.25
N ALA A 158 -18.72 43.50 -15.06
CA ALA A 158 -19.03 44.87 -14.70
C ALA A 158 -19.68 44.91 -13.31
N HIS A 159 -19.09 45.70 -12.42
CA HIS A 159 -19.60 45.95 -11.07
C HIS A 159 -21.09 46.32 -11.11
N ILE A 160 -21.94 45.46 -10.58
CA ILE A 160 -23.27 45.86 -10.10
C ILE A 160 -23.06 46.46 -8.70
N PRO A 161 -23.48 47.70 -8.42
CA PRO A 161 -23.32 48.32 -7.11
C PRO A 161 -24.19 47.60 -6.07
N ILE A 162 -23.56 47.07 -5.02
CA ILE A 162 -24.24 46.53 -3.84
C ILE A 162 -24.42 47.69 -2.84
N PRO A 163 -25.62 47.90 -2.25
CA PRO A 163 -25.84 48.95 -1.25
C PRO A 163 -25.16 48.62 0.09
N PRO A 164 -24.82 49.64 0.90
CA PRO A 164 -24.01 49.47 2.10
C PRO A 164 -24.84 48.86 3.25
N THR A 165 -24.43 47.71 3.74
CA THR A 165 -24.82 47.21 5.06
C THR A 165 -23.66 47.37 6.04
N THR A 166 -23.87 48.25 7.00
CA THR A 166 -23.13 48.38 8.25
C THR A 166 -23.26 47.07 9.06
N HIS A 167 -22.16 46.48 9.52
CA HIS A 167 -21.91 46.24 10.95
C HIS A 167 -20.58 45.49 11.25
N ALA A 168 -19.88 46.06 12.22
CA ALA A 168 -19.12 45.50 13.35
C ALA A 168 -18.01 44.45 13.13
N HIS A 169 -16.80 44.91 13.47
CA HIS A 169 -15.59 44.19 13.83
C HIS A 169 -15.79 43.08 14.89
N HIS A 170 -15.19 41.91 14.67
CA HIS A 170 -14.62 41.09 15.74
C HIS A 170 -13.35 40.35 15.26
N HIS A 171 -12.24 40.61 15.96
CA HIS A 171 -10.98 39.88 15.87
C HIS A 171 -11.10 38.46 16.45
N PRO A 172 -10.27 37.49 15.99
CA PRO A 172 -9.88 36.37 16.82
C PRO A 172 -8.38 36.42 17.20
N ASN A 173 -8.15 35.98 18.45
CA ASN A 173 -6.88 35.81 19.13
C ASN A 173 -5.96 34.80 18.45
N ILE A 174 -4.67 35.10 18.43
CA ILE A 174 -3.57 34.21 18.04
C ILE A 174 -2.96 33.64 19.33
N TYR A 175 -2.98 32.32 19.50
CA TYR A 175 -2.14 31.62 20.47
C TYR A 175 -1.02 30.87 19.74
N HIS A 176 0.23 31.24 20.05
CA HIS A 176 1.44 30.51 19.67
C HIS A 176 1.86 29.57 20.81
N HIS A 177 2.13 28.30 20.50
CA HIS A 177 2.94 27.42 21.35
C HIS A 177 4.14 26.90 20.55
N PRO A 178 5.34 26.83 21.15
CA PRO A 178 6.51 26.20 20.54
C PRO A 178 6.57 24.71 20.92
N VAL A 179 6.95 23.86 19.96
CA VAL A 179 7.28 22.44 20.19
C VAL A 179 8.78 22.25 19.99
N ALA A 180 9.44 21.65 20.98
CA ALA A 180 10.85 21.27 20.94
C ALA A 180 11.07 19.92 20.23
N PRO A 181 12.27 19.65 19.68
CA PRO A 181 12.55 18.42 18.96
C PRO A 181 13.11 17.34 19.90
N TYR A 182 12.61 16.11 19.78
CA TYR A 182 13.33 14.92 20.22
C TYR A 182 13.82 14.14 19.00
N VAL A 183 15.13 14.04 18.89
CA VAL A 183 15.86 13.08 18.06
C VAL A 183 15.77 11.74 18.77
N ASN A 184 15.43 10.65 18.05
CA ASN A 184 15.72 9.32 18.54
C ASN A 184 16.26 8.44 17.43
N THR A 185 17.42 7.86 17.69
CA THR A 185 18.20 6.95 16.85
C THR A 185 17.67 5.51 16.96
N SER A 186 17.76 4.82 15.82
CA SER A 186 17.55 3.39 15.51
C SER A 186 17.76 2.32 16.60
N ILE A 187 16.91 1.27 16.55
CA ILE A 187 17.21 -0.19 16.40
C ILE A 187 15.87 -0.89 16.06
N PRO A 188 15.78 -1.87 15.14
CA PRO A 188 14.53 -2.58 14.84
C PRO A 188 14.19 -3.55 15.99
N SER A 189 13.21 -3.18 16.82
CA SER A 189 12.64 -4.01 17.89
C SER A 189 11.43 -4.77 17.36
N ARG A 190 11.29 -6.05 17.77
CA ARG A 190 10.11 -6.86 18.20
C ARG A 190 8.68 -6.59 17.70
N ASP A 191 8.41 -5.48 17.01
CA ASP A 191 7.09 -4.92 16.74
C ASP A 191 6.43 -5.48 15.47
N THR A 192 7.17 -6.24 14.65
CA THR A 192 6.65 -6.88 13.43
C THR A 192 5.70 -8.05 13.68
N LEU A 193 5.56 -8.54 14.92
CA LEU A 193 4.67 -9.66 15.28
C LEU A 193 3.55 -9.29 16.27
N LEU A 194 3.49 -8.03 16.72
CA LEU A 194 2.44 -7.55 17.62
C LEU A 194 1.00 -7.76 17.11
N PRO A 195 0.69 -7.75 15.79
CA PRO A 195 -0.67 -8.00 15.31
C PRO A 195 -1.21 -9.40 15.60
N LEU A 196 -0.33 -10.39 15.85
CA LEU A 196 -0.72 -11.77 16.14
C LEU A 196 -0.99 -12.03 17.64
N CYS A 197 -0.59 -11.10 18.51
CA CYS A 197 -0.60 -11.27 19.97
C CYS A 197 -1.69 -10.46 20.69
N THR A 198 -2.43 -9.59 20.01
CA THR A 198 -3.42 -8.74 20.67
C THR A 198 -4.71 -9.51 20.95
N VAL A 199 -4.91 -9.82 22.24
CA VAL A 199 -6.20 -10.23 22.80
C VAL A 199 -7.23 -9.13 22.48
N PRO A 200 -8.40 -9.45 21.90
CA PRO A 200 -9.46 -8.46 21.79
C PRO A 200 -9.96 -8.15 23.20
N THR A 201 -9.65 -6.96 23.73
CA THR A 201 -10.29 -6.47 24.95
C THR A 201 -11.75 -6.20 24.60
N ALA A 202 -12.62 -7.11 25.02
CA ALA A 202 -14.04 -7.05 24.75
C ALA A 202 -14.69 -5.83 25.42
N THR A 203 -14.97 -4.79 24.63
CA THR A 203 -16.07 -3.87 24.91
C THR A 203 -16.74 -3.43 23.61
N HIS A 204 -17.52 -4.33 23.00
CA HIS A 204 -18.66 -3.89 22.20
C HIS A 204 -19.77 -4.93 22.24
N ARG A 205 -20.80 -4.61 23.03
CA ARG A 205 -22.09 -5.30 23.05
C ARG A 205 -22.73 -5.21 21.66
N ASN A 206 -23.33 -6.32 21.24
CA ASN A 206 -24.35 -6.46 20.20
C ASN A 206 -23.91 -6.24 18.74
N ARG A 207 -23.55 -7.34 18.07
CA ARG A 207 -24.34 -7.83 16.93
C ARG A 207 -23.91 -9.25 16.55
N ALA A 208 -24.87 -10.16 16.57
CA ALA A 208 -24.73 -11.52 16.07
C ALA A 208 -24.48 -11.48 14.55
N ARG A 209 -23.24 -11.73 14.16
CA ARG A 209 -22.87 -12.37 12.89
C ARG A 209 -21.80 -13.39 13.23
N SER A 210 -22.01 -14.62 12.81
CA SER A 210 -21.10 -15.75 13.02
C SER A 210 -19.79 -15.49 12.27
N TYR A 211 -18.87 -14.78 12.90
CA TYR A 211 -17.46 -14.83 12.54
C TYR A 211 -16.88 -16.07 13.21
N ILE A 212 -16.16 -16.89 12.45
CA ILE A 212 -15.25 -17.87 13.03
C ILE A 212 -14.25 -17.04 13.84
N LEU A 213 -14.42 -17.02 15.16
CA LEU A 213 -13.51 -16.34 16.08
C LEU A 213 -12.20 -17.13 16.08
N PHE A 214 -11.25 -16.69 15.25
CA PHE A 214 -9.87 -17.16 15.39
C PHE A 214 -9.36 -16.66 16.74
N HIS A 215 -9.09 -17.60 17.64
CA HIS A 215 -8.43 -17.28 18.90
C HIS A 215 -6.99 -16.83 18.59
N PRO A 216 -6.53 -15.72 19.18
CA PRO A 216 -5.15 -15.28 19.00
C PRO A 216 -4.19 -16.38 19.47
N LEU A 217 -3.05 -16.50 18.79
CA LEU A 217 -2.01 -17.46 19.15
C LEU A 217 -1.58 -17.23 20.60
N SER A 218 -1.33 -18.31 21.33
CA SER A 218 -0.87 -18.17 22.71
C SER A 218 0.49 -17.46 22.75
N PRO A 219 0.82 -16.70 23.81
CA PRO A 219 2.16 -16.10 23.95
C PRO A 219 3.31 -17.12 23.85
N GLN A 220 3.05 -18.36 24.27
CA GLN A 220 3.98 -19.48 24.15
C GLN A 220 4.14 -19.93 22.70
N SER A 221 3.05 -19.99 21.93
CA SER A 221 3.04 -20.24 20.49
C SER A 221 3.84 -19.15 19.75
N CYS A 222 3.61 -17.88 20.08
CA CYS A 222 4.37 -16.77 19.51
C CYS A 222 5.87 -16.82 19.86
N ALA A 223 6.23 -17.28 21.06
CA ALA A 223 7.64 -17.48 21.45
C ALA A 223 8.32 -18.63 20.66
N ILE A 224 7.57 -19.70 20.36
CA ILE A 224 8.06 -20.82 19.53
C ILE A 224 8.18 -20.39 18.07
N LEU A 225 7.19 -19.66 17.56
CA LEU A 225 7.18 -19.11 16.20
C LEU A 225 8.30 -18.08 16.00
N SER A 226 8.57 -17.21 16.99
CA SER A 226 9.60 -16.16 16.94
C SER A 226 11.04 -16.67 17.11
N GLY A 227 11.24 -17.95 17.45
CA GLY A 227 12.56 -18.52 17.72
C GLY A 227 13.12 -19.34 16.55
N PRO A 228 13.09 -20.69 16.62
CA PRO A 228 13.75 -21.57 15.65
C PRO A 228 13.21 -21.46 14.21
N ILE A 229 11.94 -21.07 14.02
CA ILE A 229 11.39 -20.87 12.67
C ILE A 229 12.07 -19.69 11.98
N PHE A 230 12.20 -18.53 12.63
CA PHE A 230 12.94 -17.40 12.03
C PHE A 230 14.46 -17.61 11.96
N ARG A 231 15.01 -18.59 12.69
CA ARG A 231 16.39 -19.04 12.47
C ARG A 231 16.55 -19.83 11.19
N ASN A 232 15.57 -20.67 10.85
CA ASN A 232 15.58 -21.49 9.64
C ASN A 232 14.98 -20.76 8.42
N PHE A 233 14.18 -19.72 8.65
CA PHE A 233 13.48 -18.91 7.65
C PHE A 233 13.67 -17.42 8.00
N PRO A 234 14.79 -16.81 7.60
CA PRO A 234 15.22 -15.49 8.08
C PRO A 234 14.30 -14.34 7.64
N GLY A 235 13.36 -14.57 6.73
CA GLY A 235 12.34 -13.60 6.35
C GLY A 235 10.91 -14.13 6.47
N LEU A 236 9.98 -13.22 6.83
CA LEU A 236 8.53 -13.43 6.66
C LEU A 236 8.18 -13.84 5.22
N ARG A 237 8.99 -13.39 4.24
CA ARG A 237 8.90 -13.75 2.83
C ARG A 237 9.12 -15.25 2.57
N ASP A 238 10.15 -15.83 3.16
CA ASP A 238 10.48 -17.25 2.97
C ASP A 238 9.37 -18.12 3.56
N LEU A 239 8.79 -17.65 4.67
CA LEU A 239 7.65 -18.27 5.33
C LEU A 239 6.38 -18.20 4.48
N LEU A 240 6.14 -17.07 3.79
CA LEU A 240 5.02 -16.91 2.85
C LEU A 240 5.12 -17.87 1.67
N GLU A 241 6.29 -17.94 1.01
CA GLU A 241 6.51 -18.83 -0.13
C GLU A 241 6.37 -20.32 0.25
N LEU A 242 6.66 -20.68 1.50
CA LEU A 242 6.52 -22.05 2.00
C LEU A 242 5.07 -22.44 2.31
N VAL A 243 4.27 -21.54 2.91
CA VAL A 243 2.86 -21.88 3.23
C VAL A 243 2.02 -22.06 1.96
N GLU A 244 2.45 -21.55 0.81
CA GLU A 244 1.74 -21.72 -0.46
C GLU A 244 1.86 -23.14 -1.06
N THR A 245 2.82 -23.96 -0.59
CA THR A 245 3.06 -25.32 -1.13
C THR A 245 2.80 -26.41 -0.09
N PRO A 246 2.30 -27.60 -0.49
CA PRO A 246 2.17 -28.74 0.43
C PRO A 246 3.50 -29.11 1.11
N GLU A 247 4.59 -29.05 0.36
CA GLU A 247 5.94 -29.35 0.83
C GLU A 247 6.42 -28.31 1.85
N GLY A 248 6.15 -27.02 1.63
CA GLY A 248 6.53 -25.97 2.57
C GLY A 248 5.69 -25.97 3.84
N LYS A 249 4.39 -26.28 3.77
CA LYS A 249 3.56 -26.55 4.96
C LYS A 249 4.14 -27.69 5.81
N GLU A 250 4.60 -28.74 5.16
CA GLU A 250 5.23 -29.88 5.83
C GLU A 250 6.58 -29.51 6.44
N GLN A 251 7.39 -28.67 5.78
CA GLN A 251 8.62 -28.13 6.36
C GLN A 251 8.35 -27.29 7.62
N ILE A 252 7.27 -26.50 7.61
CA ILE A 252 6.84 -25.70 8.77
C ILE A 252 6.41 -26.61 9.93
N ARG A 253 5.63 -27.67 9.68
CA ARG A 253 5.27 -28.67 10.69
C ARG A 253 6.50 -29.31 11.31
N ASN A 254 7.43 -29.79 10.48
CA ASN A 254 8.65 -30.45 10.95
C ASN A 254 9.54 -29.51 11.76
N ALA A 255 9.70 -28.24 11.33
CA ALA A 255 10.45 -27.23 12.07
C ALA A 255 9.83 -26.95 13.44
N MET A 256 8.50 -26.89 13.53
CA MET A 256 7.80 -26.67 14.80
C MET A 256 7.80 -27.89 15.72
N ALA A 257 7.66 -29.10 15.18
CA ALA A 257 7.76 -30.35 15.93
C ALA A 257 9.16 -30.52 16.57
N LEU A 258 10.21 -30.17 15.82
CA LEU A 258 11.59 -30.14 16.32
C LEU A 258 11.78 -29.08 17.41
N ALA A 259 11.19 -27.89 17.22
CA ALA A 259 11.27 -26.79 18.18
C ALA A 259 10.51 -27.08 19.50
N SER A 260 9.41 -27.82 19.42
CA SER A 260 8.55 -28.12 20.56
C SER A 260 8.97 -29.34 21.37
N GLY A 261 9.94 -30.11 20.87
CA GLY A 261 10.33 -31.39 21.47
C GLY A 261 9.22 -32.44 21.42
N GLY A 262 8.34 -32.39 20.42
CA GLY A 262 7.24 -33.35 20.26
C GLY A 262 6.04 -33.12 21.18
N ASN A 263 5.80 -31.88 21.60
CA ASN A 263 4.62 -31.55 22.41
C ASN A 263 3.37 -31.46 21.51
N GLU A 264 2.39 -32.35 21.73
CA GLU A 264 1.11 -32.43 20.99
C GLU A 264 0.34 -31.09 21.00
N GLN A 265 0.48 -30.29 22.06
CA GLN A 265 -0.19 -28.99 22.15
C GLN A 265 0.35 -27.98 21.11
N VAL A 266 1.58 -28.17 20.63
CA VAL A 266 2.18 -27.33 19.59
C VAL A 266 1.71 -27.77 18.20
N GLU A 267 1.42 -29.05 17.97
CA GLU A 267 0.86 -29.53 16.69
C GLU A 267 -0.50 -28.89 16.40
N VAL A 268 -1.38 -28.82 17.41
CA VAL A 268 -2.67 -28.13 17.29
C VAL A 268 -2.50 -26.65 16.96
N GLU A 269 -1.49 -26.01 17.52
CA GLU A 269 -1.19 -24.59 17.28
C GLU A 269 -0.55 -24.35 15.91
N VAL A 270 0.22 -25.31 15.39
CA VAL A 270 0.74 -25.31 14.00
C VAL A 270 -0.42 -25.36 13.02
N GLU A 271 -1.36 -26.28 13.21
CA GLU A 271 -2.53 -26.38 12.35
C GLU A 271 -3.41 -25.14 12.46
N ARG A 272 -3.54 -24.53 13.64
CA ARG A 272 -4.20 -23.22 13.79
C ARG A 272 -3.47 -22.11 13.06
N PHE A 273 -2.14 -22.08 13.12
CA PHE A 273 -1.32 -21.11 12.41
C PHE A 273 -1.48 -21.29 10.89
N LEU A 274 -1.37 -22.50 10.38
CA LEU A 274 -1.55 -22.81 8.96
C LEU A 274 -2.99 -22.51 8.50
N ALA A 275 -4.01 -22.86 9.28
CA ALA A 275 -5.41 -22.58 8.95
C ALA A 275 -5.74 -21.09 9.00
N PHE A 276 -5.22 -20.36 9.99
CA PHE A 276 -5.29 -18.89 10.02
C PHE A 276 -4.61 -18.30 8.79
N TRP A 277 -3.45 -18.82 8.43
CA TRP A 277 -2.68 -18.34 7.29
C TRP A 277 -3.37 -18.63 5.95
N GLU A 278 -3.94 -19.82 5.79
CA GLU A 278 -4.80 -20.15 4.65
C GLU A 278 -6.05 -19.27 4.62
N HIS A 279 -6.69 -19.02 5.76
CA HIS A 279 -7.88 -18.16 5.80
C HIS A 279 -7.57 -16.69 5.45
N GLU A 280 -6.47 -16.14 5.98
CA GLU A 280 -6.11 -14.73 5.79
C GLU A 280 -5.34 -14.47 4.48
N PHE A 281 -4.65 -15.48 3.95
CA PHE A 281 -3.73 -15.31 2.82
C PHE A 281 -3.93 -16.28 1.65
N ALA A 282 -4.82 -17.29 1.72
CA ALA A 282 -5.16 -18.08 0.54
C ALA A 282 -6.07 -17.27 -0.41
N VAL A 283 -5.57 -17.05 -1.62
CA VAL A 283 -6.31 -16.57 -2.79
C VAL A 283 -6.58 -17.75 -3.70
#